data_AF-A0A6J7I0P4-F1
#
_entry.id   AF-A0A6J7I0P4-F1
#
_cell.length_a   1.000
_cell.length_b   1.000
_cell.length_c   1.000
_cell.angle_alpha   90.00
_cell.angle_beta   90.00
_cell.angle_gamma   90.00
#
_symmetry.space_group_name_H-M   'P 1'
#
loop_
_entity.id
_entity.type
_entity.pdbx_description
1 polymer ?
#
loop_
_entity_poly.entity_id
_entity_poly.type
_entity_poly.pdbx_seq_one_letter_code
_entity_poly.pdbx_strand_id
1 'polypeptide(L)' 'MVIVAPFAGGFGPTVEVEAAALREQGAIVEVIAADEGSTEAFGTNVLDPATRGPSLREGRRQGAIEVERIAKVWL' A
#
# COMPACT_ATOMS: atom_id res chain seq x y z
N MET A 1 -1.62 12.37 6.18
CA MET A 1 -0.46 11.67 5.61
C MET A 1 -0.91 10.40 4.90
N VAL A 2 -0.31 10.07 3.75
CA VAL A 2 -0.47 8.74 3.13
C VAL A 2 0.79 7.94 3.36
N ILE A 3 0.62 6.70 3.81
CA ILE A 3 1.71 5.72 3.99
C ILE A 3 1.55 4.67 2.89
N VAL A 4 2.57 4.53 2.05
CA VAL A 4 2.64 3.45 1.04
C VAL A 4 3.52 2.35 1.58
N ALA A 5 2.92 1.20 1.89
CA ALA A 5 3.57 0.08 2.55
C ALA A 5 3.38 -1.20 1.73
N PRO A 6 4.33 -1.59 0.85
CA PRO A 6 4.16 -2.76 -0.02
C PRO A 6 3.92 -4.07 0.76
N PHE A 7 4.31 -4.11 2.03
CA PHE A 7 3.99 -5.18 2.96
C PHE A 7 3.29 -4.60 4.20
N ALA A 8 2.04 -5.01 4.43
CA ALA A 8 1.30 -4.60 5.62
C ALA A 8 1.69 -5.37 6.89
N GLY A 9 2.50 -6.44 6.75
CA GLY A 9 2.96 -7.29 7.86
C GLY A 9 4.48 -7.49 7.85
N GLY A 10 5.04 -8.02 8.95
CA GLY A 10 6.47 -8.24 9.09
C GLY A 10 6.87 -8.59 10.53
N PHE A 11 8.18 -8.50 10.84
CA PHE A 11 8.76 -8.88 12.14
C PHE A 11 8.61 -7.79 13.25
N GLY A 12 7.59 -6.94 13.17
CA GLY A 12 7.34 -5.85 14.13
C GLY A 12 5.87 -5.43 14.16
N PRO A 13 5.52 -4.33 14.87
CA PRO A 13 4.19 -3.74 14.77
C PRO A 13 3.84 -3.50 13.30
N THR A 14 2.63 -3.87 12.91
CA THR A 14 2.21 -3.63 11.53
C THR A 14 2.06 -2.14 11.29
N VAL A 15 2.24 -1.71 10.04
CA VAL A 15 2.06 -0.30 9.67
C VAL A 15 0.66 0.22 10.04
N GLU A 16 -0.32 -0.68 10.09
CA GLU A 16 -1.69 -0.35 10.50
C GLU A 16 -1.79 -0.04 12.00
N VAL A 17 -1.04 -0.75 12.86
CA VAL A 17 -0.99 -0.47 14.30
C VAL A 17 -0.39 0.92 14.55
N GLU A 18 0.69 1.26 13.85
CA GLU A 18 1.32 2.58 13.95
C GLU A 18 0.39 3.68 13.41
N ALA A 19 -0.29 3.42 12.28
CA ALA A 19 -1.26 4.35 11.73
C ALA A 19 -2.47 4.55 12.65
N ALA A 20 -2.96 3.51 13.33
CA ALA A 20 -4.02 3.61 14.32
C ALA A 20 -3.62 4.52 15.49
N ALA A 21 -2.41 4.36 16.02
CA ALA A 21 -1.89 5.23 17.09
C ALA A 21 -1.81 6.72 16.67
N LEU A 22 -1.46 6.99 15.40
CA LEU A 22 -1.47 8.35 14.86
C LEU A 22 -2.90 8.90 14.72
N ARG A 23 -3.85 8.07 14.27
CA ARG A 23 -5.27 8.46 14.15
C ARG A 23 -5.89 8.78 15.51
N GLU A 24 -5.54 8.02 16.56
CA GLU A 24 -5.96 8.31 17.94
C GLU A 24 -5.46 9.67 18.43
N GLN A 25 -4.30 10.12 17.95
CA GLN A 25 -3.74 11.45 18.23
C GLN A 25 -4.33 12.56 17.33
N GLY A 26 -5.34 12.25 16.52
CA GLY A 26 -6.04 13.20 15.65
C GLY A 26 -5.40 13.39 14.27
N ALA A 27 -4.39 12.59 13.90
CA ALA A 27 -3.81 12.67 12.57
C ALA A 27 -4.73 11.99 11.53
N ILE A 28 -4.90 12.63 10.36
CA ILE A 28 -5.54 12.00 9.21
C ILE A 28 -4.50 11.12 8.50
N VAL A 29 -4.65 9.79 8.59
CA VAL A 29 -3.70 8.82 8.02
C VAL A 29 -4.44 7.79 7.17
N GLU A 30 -3.96 7.58 5.95
CA GLU A 30 -4.39 6.48 5.08
C GLU A 30 -3.19 5.56 4.79
N VAL A 31 -3.41 4.26 4.96
CA VAL A 31 -2.42 3.22 4.65
C VAL A 31 -2.83 2.54 3.34
N ILE A 32 -1.90 2.46 2.40
CA ILE A 32 -2.04 1.73 1.15
C ILE A 32 -1.03 0.61 1.15
N ALA A 33 -1.53 -0.62 1.27
CA ALA A 33 -0.76 -1.83 1.12
C ALA A 33 -0.98 -2.46 -0.26
N ALA A 34 -0.04 -3.28 -0.74
CA ALA A 34 -0.24 -4.00 -1.99
C ALA A 34 -1.54 -4.82 -1.91
N ASP A 35 -2.41 -4.64 -2.90
CA ASP A 35 -3.62 -5.45 -3.02
C ASP A 35 -3.29 -6.86 -3.55
N GLU A 36 -4.31 -7.73 -3.63
CA GLU A 36 -4.14 -9.10 -4.10
C GLU A 36 -3.53 -9.16 -5.51
N GLY A 37 -4.06 -8.36 -6.45
CA GLY A 37 -3.54 -8.30 -7.82
C GLY A 37 -2.08 -7.83 -7.89
N SER A 38 -1.71 -6.83 -7.09
CA SER A 38 -0.33 -6.35 -7.01
C SER A 38 0.62 -7.40 -6.40
N THR A 39 0.16 -8.13 -5.38
CA THR A 39 0.92 -9.20 -4.74
C THR A 39 1.14 -10.37 -5.69
N GLU A 40 0.10 -10.79 -6.41
CA GLU A 40 0.18 -11.86 -7.41
C GLU A 40 1.10 -11.49 -8.58
N ALA A 41 0.99 -10.25 -9.09
CA ALA A 41 1.82 -9.77 -10.19
C ALA A 41 3.30 -9.63 -9.81
N PHE A 42 3.59 -9.36 -8.53
CA PHE A 42 4.95 -9.30 -8.00
C PHE A 42 5.54 -10.70 -7.79
N GLY A 43 4.71 -11.66 -7.36
CA GLY A 43 5.11 -13.05 -7.16
C GLY A 43 6.08 -13.24 -5.99
N THR A 44 6.81 -14.37 -5.98
CA THR A 44 7.67 -14.77 -4.86
C THR A 44 9.17 -14.53 -5.12
N ASN A 45 9.57 -14.27 -6.36
CA ASN A 45 10.96 -13.96 -6.71
C ASN A 45 11.10 -12.46 -7.02
N VAL A 46 11.55 -11.70 -6.02
CA VAL A 46 11.72 -10.24 -6.11
C VAL A 46 12.75 -9.79 -7.15
N LEU A 47 13.60 -10.70 -7.62
CA LEU A 47 14.64 -10.44 -8.61
C LEU A 47 14.24 -10.86 -10.03
N ASP A 48 13.07 -11.47 -10.23
CA ASP A 48 12.62 -11.90 -11.54
C ASP A 48 12.26 -10.70 -12.43
N PRO A 49 12.97 -10.46 -13.55
CA PRO A 49 12.64 -9.36 -14.45
C PRO A 49 11.25 -9.50 -15.09
N ALA A 50 10.70 -10.71 -15.17
CA ALA A 50 9.39 -10.97 -15.76
C ALA A 50 8.23 -10.33 -14.96
N THR A 51 8.41 -10.08 -13.67
CA THR A 51 7.37 -9.52 -12.77
C THR A 51 7.25 -8.00 -12.90
N ARG A 52 8.25 -7.31 -13.46
CA ARG A 52 8.29 -5.83 -13.57
C ARG A 52 7.11 -5.25 -14.35
N GLY A 53 6.83 -5.83 -15.52
CA GLY A 53 5.74 -5.36 -16.39
C GLY A 53 4.35 -5.57 -15.77
N PRO A 54 4.02 -6.80 -15.31
CA PRO A 54 2.81 -7.07 -14.54
C PRO A 54 2.66 -6.17 -13.30
N SER A 55 3.69 -6.05 -12.46
CA SER A 55 3.65 -5.24 -11.23
C SER A 55 3.35 -3.76 -11.52
N LEU A 56 3.92 -3.20 -12.60
CA LEU A 56 3.63 -1.83 -13.00
C LEU A 56 2.16 -1.62 -13.39
N ARG A 57 1.56 -2.59 -14.09
CA ARG A 57 0.15 -2.50 -14.49
C ARG A 57 -0.78 -2.62 -13.30
N GLU A 58 -0.53 -3.57 -12.41
CA GLU A 58 -1.35 -3.75 -11.20
C GLU A 58 -1.19 -2.58 -10.23
N GLY A 59 0.02 -2.06 -10.02
CA GLY A 59 0.23 -0.86 -9.22
C GLY A 59 -0.49 0.37 -9.80
N ARG A 60 -0.54 0.52 -11.13
CA ARG A 60 -1.33 1.59 -11.78
C ARG A 60 -2.83 1.37 -11.59
N ARG A 61 -3.32 0.14 -11.73
CA ARG A 61 -4.73 -0.21 -11.50
C ARG A 61 -5.13 0.09 -10.05
N GLN A 62 -4.34 -0.37 -9.08
CA GLN A 62 -4.57 -0.12 -7.67
C GLN A 62 -4.57 1.38 -7.37
N GLY A 63 -3.58 2.12 -7.86
CA GLY A 63 -3.51 3.57 -7.65
C GLY A 63 -4.76 4.33 -8.13
N ALA A 64 -5.39 3.87 -9.22
CA ALA A 64 -6.64 4.45 -9.70
C ALA A 64 -7.84 4.19 -8.76
N ILE A 65 -7.84 3.05 -8.06
CA ILE A 65 -8.89 2.68 -7.10
C ILE A 65 -8.73 3.46 -5.78
N GLU A 66 -7.48 3.72 -5.36
CA GLU A 66 -7.19 4.37 -4.07
C GLU A 66 -7.38 5.91 -4.08
N VAL A 67 -7.68 6.52 -5.24
CA VAL A 67 -7.77 7.99 -5.41
C VAL A 67 -8.71 8.63 -4.38
N GLU A 68 -9.89 8.04 -4.15
CA GLU A 68 -10.87 8.62 -3.22
C GLU A 68 -10.40 8.57 -1.76
N ARG A 69 -9.66 7.52 -1.37
CA ARG A 69 -9.07 7.43 -0.03
C ARG A 69 -7.93 8.42 0.14
N ILE A 70 -7.03 8.48 -0.84
CA ILE A 70 -5.92 9.43 -0.93
C ILE A 70 -6.47 10.86 -0.80
N ALA A 71 -7.49 11.24 -1.57
CA ALA A 71 -8.02 12.62 -1.59
C ALA A 71 -8.46 13.13 -0.21
N LYS A 72 -9.02 12.26 0.66
CA LYS A 72 -9.44 12.63 2.03
C LYS A 72 -8.31 13.15 2.91
N VAL A 73 -7.06 12.88 2.55
CA VAL A 73 -5.88 13.31 3.31
C VAL A 73 -5.44 14.73 2.94
N TRP A 74 -5.79 15.23 1.74
CA TRP A 74 -5.34 16.53 1.23
C TRP A 74 -6.45 17.60 1.13
N LEU A 75 -7.70 17.21 1.36
CA LEU A 75 -8.86 18.12 1.40
C LEU A 75 -9.22 18.45 2.85
#